data_AF-A0A2G1Z034-F1
#
_entry.id   AF-A0A2G1Z034-F1
#
_cell.length_a   1.000
_cell.length_b   1.000
_cell.length_c   1.000
_cell.angle_alpha   90.00
_cell.angle_beta   90.00
_cell.angle_gamma   90.00
#
_symmetry.space_group_name_H-M   'P 1'
#
loop_
_entity.id
_entity.type
_entity.pdbx_description
1 polymer ?
#
loop_
_entity_poly.entity_id
_entity_poly.type
_entity_poly.pdbx_seq_one_letter_code
_entity_poly.pdbx_strand_id
1 'polypeptide(L)'
;MPLSTDDLDDVRRRIFHMFMDSIETIRAIRENGDLLFGERAPLITSAIDEYLEDFIYNPNGSGEIHPEAAIFEASREKLQKGGFYGSQLNLKEEQLTQANQDLRENLNQGILGLIRNPFKRFIAHLNNFLFSLIAVAGIGEALKELKDSLVDELPDDEE
;
A
#
# COMPACT_ATOMS: atom_id res chain seq x y z
N MET A 1 16.67 -7.46 18.06
CA MET A 1 16.02 -7.63 19.37
C MET A 1 14.54 -7.92 19.14
N PRO A 2 13.91 -8.80 19.94
CA PRO A 2 12.46 -9.04 19.87
C PRO A 2 11.66 -7.78 20.24
N LEU A 3 10.44 -7.65 19.73
CA LEU A 3 9.52 -6.56 20.07
C LEU A 3 9.18 -6.63 21.56
N SER A 4 9.39 -5.53 22.29
CA SER A 4 8.95 -5.42 23.68
C SER A 4 7.46 -5.08 23.75
N THR A 5 6.85 -5.23 24.92
CA THR A 5 5.44 -4.82 25.12
C THR A 5 5.30 -3.30 25.07
N ASP A 6 6.31 -2.56 25.53
CA ASP A 6 6.31 -1.10 25.58
C ASP A 6 6.43 -0.47 24.19
N ASP A 7 7.04 -1.18 23.24
CA ASP A 7 7.19 -0.74 21.84
C ASP A 7 5.98 -1.09 20.96
N LEU A 8 5.01 -1.84 21.47
CA LEU A 8 3.93 -2.42 20.66
C LEU A 8 3.07 -1.34 19.99
N ASP A 9 2.70 -0.31 20.75
CA ASP A 9 1.87 0.77 20.24
C ASP A 9 2.63 1.67 19.26
N ASP A 10 3.94 1.86 19.45
CA ASP A 10 4.78 2.59 18.50
C ASP A 10 4.86 1.84 17.16
N VAL A 11 5.10 0.52 17.20
CA VAL A 11 5.11 -0.32 16.01
C VAL A 11 3.77 -0.26 15.26
N ARG A 12 2.65 -0.38 15.97
CA ARG A 12 1.31 -0.29 15.36
C ARG A 12 1.08 1.08 14.70
N ARG A 13 1.46 2.17 15.37
CA ARG A 13 1.38 3.53 14.80
C ARG A 13 2.21 3.69 13.54
N ARG A 14 3.45 3.16 13.53
CA ARG A 14 4.33 3.20 12.35
C ARG A 14 3.74 2.41 11.18
N ILE A 15 3.23 1.20 11.44
CA ILE A 15 2.55 0.39 10.42
C ILE A 15 1.33 1.14 9.87
N PHE A 16 0.52 1.72 10.74
CA PHE A 16 -0.65 2.49 10.32
C PHE A 16 -0.26 3.71 9.48
N HIS A 17 0.79 4.43 9.87
CA HIS A 17 1.30 5.56 9.10
C HIS A 17 1.77 5.12 7.70
N MET A 18 2.58 4.06 7.61
CA MET A 18 3.01 3.48 6.33
C MET A 18 1.84 3.04 5.45
N PHE A 19 0.81 2.47 6.07
CA PHE A 19 -0.43 2.09 5.37
C PHE A 19 -1.13 3.31 4.79
N MET A 20 -1.39 4.34 5.59
CA MET A 20 -2.06 5.55 5.12
C MET A 20 -1.25 6.29 4.06
N ASP A 21 0.08 6.35 4.19
CA ASP A 21 0.95 6.96 3.16
C ASP A 21 0.88 6.21 1.82
N SER A 22 0.70 4.89 1.86
CA SER A 22 0.49 4.08 0.66
C SER A 22 -0.89 4.35 0.04
N ILE A 23 -1.93 4.56 0.86
CA ILE A 23 -3.27 4.98 0.40
C ILE A 23 -3.21 6.33 -0.31
N GLU A 24 -2.49 7.32 0.24
CA GLU A 24 -2.30 8.62 -0.43
C GLU A 24 -1.57 8.47 -1.77
N THR A 25 -0.63 7.53 -1.86
CA THR A 25 0.07 7.24 -3.13
C THR A 25 -0.87 6.58 -4.15
N ILE A 26 -1.76 5.69 -3.72
CA ILE A 26 -2.82 5.11 -4.57
C ILE A 26 -3.79 6.19 -5.06
N ARG A 27 -4.16 7.16 -4.21
CA ARG A 27 -4.97 8.32 -4.64
C ARG A 27 -4.26 9.15 -5.70
N ALA A 28 -2.96 9.41 -5.54
CA ALA A 28 -2.18 10.10 -6.54
C ALA A 28 -2.13 9.34 -7.89
N ILE A 29 -2.02 8.00 -7.85
CA ILE A 29 -2.14 7.15 -9.06
C ILE A 29 -3.51 7.35 -9.71
N ARG A 30 -4.59 7.33 -8.93
CA ARG A 30 -5.96 7.54 -9.39
C ARG A 30 -6.14 8.91 -10.04
N GLU A 31 -5.61 9.97 -9.43
CA GLU A 31 -5.65 11.34 -9.97
C GLU A 31 -4.89 11.49 -11.29
N ASN A 32 -3.86 10.66 -11.50
CA ASN A 32 -3.05 10.63 -12.71
C ASN A 32 -3.44 9.48 -13.66
N GLY A 33 -4.63 8.88 -13.49
CA GLY A 33 -5.03 7.67 -14.19
C GLY A 33 -4.95 7.79 -15.72
N ASP A 34 -5.39 8.91 -16.28
CA ASP A 34 -5.35 9.16 -17.74
C ASP A 34 -3.93 9.11 -18.31
N LEU A 35 -2.97 9.66 -17.57
CA LEU A 35 -1.56 9.66 -17.95
C LEU A 35 -0.97 8.25 -17.91
N LEU A 36 -1.34 7.47 -16.89
CA LEU A 36 -0.73 6.17 -16.60
C LEU A 36 -1.31 5.03 -17.42
N PHE A 37 -2.62 5.06 -17.65
CA PHE A 37 -3.38 3.91 -18.15
C PHE A 37 -4.11 4.18 -19.47
N GLY A 38 -4.07 5.42 -19.99
CA GLY A 38 -4.68 5.78 -21.26
C GLY A 38 -6.16 5.39 -21.33
N GLU A 39 -6.54 4.60 -22.33
CA GLU A 39 -7.93 4.17 -22.55
C GLU A 39 -8.53 3.35 -21.39
N ARG A 40 -7.68 2.72 -20.56
CA ARG A 40 -8.11 1.92 -19.41
C ARG A 40 -8.26 2.72 -18.13
N ALA A 41 -7.89 4.01 -18.13
CA ALA A 41 -7.97 4.88 -16.96
C ALA A 41 -9.36 4.88 -16.28
N PRO A 42 -10.50 4.94 -16.99
CA PRO A 42 -11.81 4.93 -16.33
C PRO A 42 -12.09 3.63 -15.55
N LEU A 43 -11.65 2.48 -16.07
CA LEU A 43 -11.83 1.19 -15.41
C LEU A 43 -10.99 1.11 -14.13
N ILE A 44 -9.72 1.47 -14.21
CA ILE A 44 -8.77 1.36 -13.11
C ILE A 44 -9.09 2.38 -12.01
N THR A 45 -9.40 3.62 -12.38
CA THR A 45 -9.79 4.66 -11.41
C THR A 45 -11.09 4.29 -10.69
N SER A 46 -12.07 3.71 -11.40
CA SER A 46 -13.29 3.20 -10.77
C SER A 46 -13.00 2.08 -9.77
N ALA A 47 -12.10 1.13 -10.12
CA ALA A 47 -11.71 0.05 -9.21
C ALA A 47 -10.98 0.59 -7.96
N ILE A 48 -10.13 1.61 -8.11
CA ILE A 48 -9.50 2.29 -6.97
C ILE A 48 -10.56 2.99 -6.10
N ASP A 49 -11.50 3.72 -6.72
CA ASP A 49 -12.52 4.47 -5.99
C ASP A 49 -13.45 3.52 -5.19
N GLU A 50 -13.91 2.43 -5.81
CA GLU A 50 -14.72 1.38 -5.15
C GLU A 50 -13.97 0.78 -3.96
N TYR A 51 -12.69 0.46 -4.15
CA TYR A 51 -11.86 -0.07 -3.07
C TYR A 51 -11.72 0.92 -1.90
N LEU A 52 -11.39 2.18 -2.17
CA LEU A 52 -11.22 3.19 -1.13
C LEU A 52 -12.53 3.41 -0.38
N GLU A 53 -13.66 3.40 -1.07
CA GLU A 53 -14.98 3.50 -0.47
C GLU A 53 -15.27 2.32 0.46
N ASP A 54 -15.13 1.10 -0.04
CA ASP A 54 -15.55 -0.12 0.67
C ASP A 54 -14.62 -0.51 1.83
N PHE A 55 -13.34 -0.10 1.79
CA PHE A 55 -12.33 -0.57 2.75
C PHE A 55 -11.76 0.53 3.64
N ILE A 56 -11.78 1.78 3.19
CA ILE A 56 -11.21 2.92 3.93
C ILE A 56 -12.29 3.84 4.46
N TYR A 57 -13.27 4.23 3.65
CA TYR A 57 -14.28 5.21 4.07
C TYR A 57 -15.49 4.56 4.76
N ASN A 58 -15.98 3.44 4.24
CA ASN A 58 -17.23 2.80 4.69
C ASN A 58 -17.12 1.26 4.90
N PRO A 59 -16.16 0.75 5.68
CA PRO A 59 -15.95 -0.70 5.85
C PRO A 59 -17.09 -1.46 6.53
N ASN A 60 -18.00 -0.76 7.22
CA ASN A 60 -19.18 -1.40 7.80
C ASN A 60 -20.14 -1.97 6.73
N GLY A 61 -20.05 -1.49 5.48
CA GLY A 61 -20.87 -1.98 4.35
C GLY A 61 -20.36 -3.29 3.76
N SER A 62 -19.05 -3.54 3.81
CA SER A 62 -18.39 -4.73 3.25
C SER A 62 -18.32 -5.90 4.25
N GLY A 63 -18.61 -5.65 5.54
CA GLY A 63 -18.47 -6.66 6.59
C GLY A 63 -17.01 -6.95 6.98
N GLU A 64 -16.08 -6.12 6.49
CA GLU A 64 -14.66 -6.24 6.75
C GLU A 64 -14.20 -5.40 7.95
N ILE A 65 -13.10 -5.83 8.59
CA ILE A 65 -12.50 -5.08 9.70
C ILE A 65 -11.73 -3.90 9.12
N HIS A 66 -12.05 -2.67 9.56
CA HIS A 66 -11.31 -1.47 9.16
C HIS A 66 -9.79 -1.67 9.38
N PRO A 67 -8.93 -1.37 8.39
CA PRO A 67 -7.48 -1.64 8.48
C PRO A 67 -6.81 -1.09 9.75
N GLU A 68 -7.19 0.12 10.18
CA GLU A 68 -6.76 0.67 11.47
C GLU A 68 -7.07 -0.26 12.64
N ALA A 69 -8.33 -0.69 12.81
CA ALA A 69 -8.71 -1.60 13.90
C ALA A 69 -7.93 -2.91 13.82
N ALA A 70 -7.78 -3.48 12.63
CA ALA A 70 -7.03 -4.71 12.40
C ALA A 70 -5.54 -4.58 12.82
N ILE A 71 -4.91 -3.45 12.51
CA ILE A 71 -3.51 -3.15 12.90
C ILE A 71 -3.40 -3.01 14.42
N PHE A 72 -4.30 -2.25 15.05
CA PHE A 72 -4.25 -1.98 16.49
C PHE A 72 -4.66 -3.20 17.34
N GLU A 73 -5.43 -4.14 16.80
CA GLU A 73 -5.76 -5.41 17.45
C GLU A 73 -4.68 -6.49 17.27
N ALA A 74 -3.76 -6.34 16.29
CA ALA A 74 -2.74 -7.34 16.00
C ALA A 74 -1.83 -7.61 17.21
N SER A 75 -1.70 -8.89 17.61
CA SER A 75 -0.88 -9.26 18.76
C SER A 75 0.61 -9.08 18.49
N ARG A 76 1.39 -8.93 19.56
CA ARG A 76 2.85 -8.87 19.49
C ARG A 76 3.45 -10.04 18.72
N GLU A 77 2.99 -11.27 18.97
CA GLU A 77 3.54 -12.44 18.27
C GLU A 77 3.23 -12.39 16.77
N LYS A 78 2.04 -11.91 16.38
CA LYS A 78 1.69 -11.75 14.97
C LYS A 78 2.61 -10.72 14.31
N LEU A 79 2.77 -9.54 14.91
CA LEU A 79 3.65 -8.49 14.42
C LEU A 79 5.10 -8.96 14.27
N GLN A 80 5.61 -9.72 15.25
CA GLN A 80 6.94 -10.34 15.16
C GLN A 80 7.04 -11.35 14.02
N LYS A 81 6.04 -12.23 13.84
CA LYS A 81 6.02 -13.18 12.72
C LYS A 81 5.94 -12.49 11.36
N GLY A 82 5.25 -11.35 11.27
CA GLY A 82 5.16 -10.53 10.06
C GLY A 82 6.42 -9.71 9.74
N GLY A 83 7.43 -9.72 10.62
CA GLY A 83 8.65 -8.94 10.47
C GLY A 83 8.50 -7.46 10.82
N PHE A 84 7.46 -7.09 11.57
CA PHE A 84 7.23 -5.73 12.02
C PHE A 84 7.93 -5.44 13.36
N TYR A 85 9.25 -5.57 13.38
CA TYR A 85 10.05 -5.23 14.57
C TYR A 85 11.51 -4.95 14.21
N GLY A 86 12.17 -4.13 15.03
CA GLY A 86 13.60 -3.84 14.91
C GLY A 86 14.01 -3.38 13.51
N SER A 87 15.13 -3.92 13.01
CA SER A 87 15.69 -3.54 11.71
C SER A 87 14.80 -3.93 10.52
N GLN A 88 13.95 -4.94 10.65
CA GLN A 88 13.04 -5.35 9.58
C GLN A 88 11.93 -4.32 9.38
N LEU A 89 11.38 -3.78 10.47
CA LEU A 89 10.42 -2.69 10.39
C LEU A 89 11.06 -1.43 9.81
N ASN A 90 12.26 -1.06 10.29
CA ASN A 90 12.98 0.11 9.78
C ASN A 90 13.23 0.02 8.27
N LEU A 91 13.67 -1.15 7.79
CA LEU A 91 13.91 -1.35 6.36
C LEU A 91 12.62 -1.26 5.53
N LYS A 92 11.52 -1.85 6.01
CA LYS A 92 10.21 -1.77 5.34
C LYS A 92 9.69 -0.33 5.28
N GLU A 93 9.82 0.40 6.38
CA GLU A 93 9.42 1.82 6.46
C GLU A 93 10.24 2.66 5.48
N GLU A 94 11.57 2.57 5.53
CA GLU A 94 12.45 3.32 4.63
C GLU A 94 12.15 3.02 3.15
N GLN A 95 12.04 1.74 2.79
CA GLN A 95 11.77 1.33 1.41
C GLN A 95 10.40 1.81 0.90
N LEU A 96 9.37 1.65 1.72
CA LEU A 96 8.00 2.01 1.31
C LEU A 96 7.82 3.53 1.28
N THR A 97 8.30 4.24 2.30
CA THR A 97 8.24 5.71 2.34
C THR A 97 9.02 6.33 1.19
N GLN A 98 10.24 5.84 0.89
CA GLN A 98 11.00 6.35 -0.25
C GLN A 98 10.27 6.06 -1.56
N ALA A 99 9.69 4.86 -1.73
CA ALA A 99 8.97 4.53 -2.96
C ALA A 99 7.69 5.37 -3.14
N ASN A 100 6.96 5.66 -2.05
CA ASN A 100 5.81 6.57 -2.04
C ASN A 100 6.20 8.01 -2.42
N GLN A 101 7.30 8.52 -1.86
CA GLN A 101 7.84 9.84 -2.17
C GLN A 101 8.30 9.92 -3.63
N ASP A 102 9.18 9.00 -4.06
CA ASP A 102 9.67 8.91 -5.43
C ASP A 102 8.51 8.88 -6.43
N LEU A 103 7.51 8.03 -6.21
CA LEU A 103 6.39 7.91 -7.14
C LEU A 103 5.57 9.20 -7.19
N ARG A 104 5.17 9.76 -6.05
CA ARG A 104 4.38 11.00 -6.03
C ARG A 104 5.13 12.19 -6.65
N GLU A 105 6.43 12.30 -6.43
CA GLU A 105 7.27 13.33 -7.06
C GLU A 105 7.30 13.18 -8.59
N ASN A 106 7.40 11.96 -9.10
CA ASN A 106 7.41 11.70 -10.54
C ASN A 106 6.02 11.87 -11.17
N LEU A 107 4.94 11.51 -10.46
CA LEU A 107 3.57 11.78 -10.90
C LEU A 107 3.34 13.28 -11.09
N ASN A 108 3.79 14.11 -10.14
CA ASN A 108 3.68 15.56 -10.22
C ASN A 108 4.43 16.19 -11.40
N GLN A 109 5.42 15.49 -11.98
CA GLN A 109 6.15 15.97 -13.15
C GLN A 109 5.41 15.68 -14.46
N GLY A 110 4.45 14.74 -14.48
CA GLY A 110 3.62 14.44 -15.64
C GLY A 110 4.36 13.77 -16.82
N ILE A 111 5.59 13.28 -16.61
CA ILE A 111 6.40 12.65 -17.66
C ILE A 111 6.34 11.13 -17.49
N LEU A 112 5.56 10.46 -18.35
CA LEU A 112 5.33 9.01 -18.27
C LEU A 112 6.63 8.17 -18.20
N GLY A 113 7.63 8.54 -19.00
CA GLY A 113 8.92 7.84 -19.03
C GLY A 113 9.70 7.86 -17.71
N LEU A 114 9.42 8.85 -16.83
CA LEU A 114 10.04 8.94 -15.51
C LEU A 114 9.24 8.21 -14.42
N ILE A 115 7.96 7.94 -14.65
CA ILE A 115 7.06 7.37 -13.64
C ILE A 115 7.19 5.84 -13.55
N ARG A 116 7.52 5.18 -14.66
CA ARG A 116 7.50 3.72 -14.76
C ARG A 116 8.33 3.00 -13.69
N ASN A 117 9.60 3.39 -13.55
CA ASN A 117 10.51 2.76 -12.59
C ASN A 117 10.11 3.05 -11.13
N PRO A 118 9.78 4.29 -10.74
CA PRO A 118 9.14 4.57 -9.46
C PRO A 118 7.89 3.73 -9.19
N PHE A 119 7.00 3.57 -10.18
CA PHE A 119 5.77 2.80 -10.02
C PHE A 119 6.07 1.32 -9.76
N LYS A 120 6.92 0.68 -10.59
CA LYS A 120 7.34 -0.72 -10.39
C LYS A 120 7.97 -0.92 -8.99
N ARG A 121 8.81 0.01 -8.52
CA ARG A 121 9.41 -0.03 -7.18
C ARG A 121 8.36 0.09 -6.08
N PHE A 122 7.44 1.05 -6.19
CA PHE A 122 6.32 1.21 -5.26
C PHE A 122 5.51 -0.07 -5.14
N ILE A 123 5.07 -0.65 -6.26
CA ILE A 123 4.33 -1.93 -6.27
C ILE A 123 5.12 -3.05 -5.58
N ALA A 124 6.42 -3.18 -5.85
CA ALA A 124 7.24 -4.23 -5.24
C ALA A 124 7.32 -4.10 -3.71
N HIS A 125 7.54 -2.88 -3.20
CA HIS A 125 7.61 -2.61 -1.76
C HIS A 125 6.23 -2.68 -1.10
N LEU A 126 5.20 -2.19 -1.77
CA LEU A 126 3.81 -2.31 -1.32
C LEU A 126 3.41 -3.79 -1.21
N ASN A 127 3.75 -4.63 -2.19
CA ASN A 127 3.46 -6.07 -2.14
C ASN A 127 4.16 -6.75 -0.95
N ASN A 128 5.43 -6.41 -0.68
CA ASN A 128 6.16 -6.93 0.47
C ASN A 128 5.55 -6.47 1.81
N PHE A 129 5.06 -5.23 1.86
CA PHE A 129 4.38 -4.68 3.03
C PHE A 129 3.01 -5.33 3.25
N LEU A 130 2.15 -5.37 2.23
CA LEU A 130 0.81 -5.94 2.29
C LEU A 130 0.84 -7.44 2.60
N PHE A 131 1.78 -8.21 2.04
CA PHE A 131 1.93 -9.63 2.38
C PHE A 131 2.19 -9.85 3.87
N SER A 132 3.09 -9.04 4.46
CA SER A 132 3.32 -9.03 5.91
C SER A 132 2.08 -8.60 6.68
N LEU A 133 1.34 -7.62 6.17
CA LEU A 133 0.17 -7.05 6.83
C LEU A 133 -1.05 -8.00 6.81
N ILE A 134 -1.32 -8.67 5.69
CA ILE A 134 -2.34 -9.72 5.55
C ILE A 134 -2.07 -10.83 6.58
N ALA A 135 -0.82 -11.29 6.68
CA ALA A 135 -0.44 -12.36 7.61
C ALA A 135 -0.61 -11.97 9.10
N VAL A 136 -0.61 -10.67 9.41
CA VAL A 136 -0.63 -10.13 10.77
C VAL A 136 -2.03 -9.70 11.20
N ALA A 137 -2.70 -8.94 10.35
CA ALA A 137 -3.93 -8.21 10.65
C ALA A 137 -5.15 -8.77 9.90
N GLY A 138 -4.95 -9.65 8.90
CA GLY A 138 -6.04 -10.15 8.07
C GLY A 138 -6.68 -9.07 7.18
N ILE A 139 -5.99 -7.94 6.98
CA ILE A 139 -6.39 -6.90 6.02
C ILE A 139 -6.49 -7.57 4.63
N GLY A 140 -7.66 -7.46 3.99
CA GLY A 140 -8.19 -8.43 3.02
C GLY A 140 -7.41 -8.65 1.72
N GLU A 141 -7.79 -9.74 1.03
CA GLU A 141 -7.31 -10.11 -0.31
C GLU A 141 -7.56 -9.01 -1.34
N ALA A 142 -8.59 -8.16 -1.15
CA ALA A 142 -8.95 -7.07 -2.05
C ALA A 142 -7.86 -6.00 -2.26
N LEU A 143 -7.05 -5.66 -1.24
CA LEU A 143 -5.93 -4.70 -1.41
C LEU A 143 -4.81 -5.32 -2.26
N LYS A 144 -4.65 -6.64 -2.14
CA LYS A 144 -3.74 -7.41 -2.97
C LYS A 144 -4.29 -7.52 -4.40
N GLU A 145 -5.59 -7.70 -4.59
CA GLU A 145 -6.27 -7.73 -5.90
C GLU A 145 -6.24 -6.36 -6.60
N LEU A 146 -6.45 -5.26 -5.88
CA LEU A 146 -6.28 -3.90 -6.41
C LEU A 146 -4.84 -3.70 -6.88
N LYS A 147 -3.87 -4.09 -6.05
CA LYS A 147 -2.46 -4.05 -6.43
C LYS A 147 -2.17 -4.93 -7.65
N ASP A 148 -2.68 -6.16 -7.71
CA ASP A 148 -2.45 -7.07 -8.83
C ASP A 148 -3.03 -6.49 -10.13
N SER A 149 -4.23 -5.91 -10.06
CA SER A 149 -4.84 -5.16 -11.16
C SER A 149 -3.98 -3.98 -11.63
N LEU A 150 -3.28 -3.28 -10.72
CA LEU A 150 -2.38 -2.18 -11.08
C LEU A 150 -1.08 -2.67 -11.75
N VAL A 151 -0.63 -3.89 -11.44
CA VAL A 151 0.60 -4.47 -12.04
C VAL A 151 0.34 -4.87 -13.49
N ASP A 152 -0.77 -5.55 -13.74
CA ASP A 152 -1.12 -6.08 -15.06
C ASP A 152 -1.40 -4.97 -16.09
N GLU A 153 -1.63 -3.75 -15.61
CA GLU A 153 -2.00 -2.58 -16.40
C GLU A 153 -0.85 -1.60 -16.63
N LEU A 154 0.34 -1.88 -16.09
CA LEU A 154 1.55 -1.15 -16.47
C LEU A 154 1.87 -1.47 -17.93
N PRO A 155 2.02 -0.46 -18.81
CA PRO A 155 2.40 -0.71 -20.21
C PRO A 155 3.69 -1.54 -20.28
N ASP A 156 3.71 -2.57 -21.13
CA ASP A 156 4.82 -3.50 -21.29
C ASP A 156 6.12 -2.80 -21.73
N ASP A 157 7.25 -3.43 -21.44
CA ASP A 157 8.55 -3.01 -22.02
C ASP A 157 8.54 -3.49 -23.47
N GLU A 158 7.80 -2.81 -24.36
CA GLU A 158 8.11 -2.90 -25.79
C GLU A 158 9.38 -2.08 -26.07
N GLU A 159 10.52 -2.71 -25.79
CA GLU A 159 11.76 -2.59 -26.60
C GLU A 159 12.58 -3.89 -26.52
#